data_AF-A0A1I4LZ29-F1
#
_entry.id   AF-A0A1I4LZ29-F1
#
_cell.length_a   1.000
_cell.length_b   1.000
_cell.length_c   1.000
_cell.angle_alpha   90.00
_cell.angle_beta   90.00
_cell.angle_gamma   90.00
#
_symmetry.space_group_name_H-M   'P 1'
#
loop_
_entity.id
_entity.type
_entity.pdbx_description
1 polymer ?
#
loop_
_entity_poly.entity_id
_entity_poly.type
_entity_poly.pdbx_seq_one_letter_code
_entity_poly.pdbx_strand_id
1 'polypeptide(L)'
;MRFLTAFAIVAAASAAAPAFAGKKAECELQAAIVTRAAELRMERKSEKKAVAIMTSGEDEAVAEKYLPAVPHIVDWVYNSLSRKQLKQDPGAAYLDTCINN
;
A
#
# COMPACT_ATOMS: atom_id res chain seq x y z
N MET A 1 -38.65 44.84 -1.95
CA MET A 1 -37.90 44.94 -3.21
C MET A 1 -36.86 43.82 -3.26
N ARG A 2 -36.84 43.09 -4.37
CA ARG A 2 -35.92 42.00 -4.70
C ARG A 2 -34.56 42.57 -5.14
N PHE A 3 -33.47 42.02 -4.65
CA PHE A 3 -32.12 42.04 -5.27
C PHE A 3 -31.45 40.71 -4.86
N LEU A 4 -31.63 39.61 -5.59
CA LEU A 4 -30.88 39.17 -6.77
C LEU A 4 -29.34 39.27 -6.68
N THR A 5 -28.74 38.08 -6.74
CA THR A 5 -27.43 37.70 -7.34
C THR A 5 -26.12 38.10 -6.65
N ALA A 6 -25.37 37.09 -6.19
CA ALA A 6 -24.16 36.62 -6.90
C ALA A 6 -23.71 35.26 -6.33
N PHE A 7 -23.92 34.19 -7.10
CA PHE A 7 -23.38 32.86 -6.84
C PHE A 7 -21.93 32.87 -7.33
N ALA A 8 -20.96 32.97 -6.42
CA ALA A 8 -19.55 32.85 -6.75
C ALA A 8 -19.24 31.36 -6.96
N ILE A 9 -19.23 30.92 -8.22
CA ILE A 9 -18.72 29.61 -8.61
C ILE A 9 -17.21 29.68 -8.46
N VAL A 10 -16.70 29.12 -7.35
CA VAL A 10 -15.28 28.83 -7.21
C VAL A 10 -14.96 27.72 -8.20
N ALA A 11 -14.28 28.09 -9.28
CA ALA A 11 -13.71 27.14 -10.22
C ALA A 11 -12.63 26.33 -9.50
N ALA A 12 -13.00 25.15 -9.01
CA ALA A 12 -12.05 24.13 -8.61
C ALA A 12 -11.35 23.63 -9.88
N ALA A 13 -10.19 24.21 -10.19
CA ALA A 13 -9.25 23.62 -11.12
C ALA A 13 -8.69 22.35 -10.47
N SER A 14 -9.41 21.24 -10.61
CA SER A 14 -8.87 19.92 -10.32
C SER A 14 -7.76 19.65 -11.34
N ALA A 15 -6.52 19.77 -10.88
CA ALA A 15 -5.37 19.27 -11.60
C ALA A 15 -5.57 17.76 -11.79
N ALA A 16 -6.07 17.37 -12.97
CA ALA A 16 -6.16 15.99 -13.40
C ALA A 16 -4.74 15.50 -13.71
N ALA A 17 -3.98 15.16 -12.66
CA ALA A 17 -2.82 14.30 -12.83
C ALA A 17 -3.30 12.99 -13.48
N PRO A 18 -2.57 12.41 -14.44
CA PRO A 18 -2.95 11.14 -15.05
C PRO A 18 -3.05 10.10 -13.94
N ALA A 19 -4.27 9.59 -13.70
CA ALA A 19 -4.59 8.64 -12.63
C ALA A 19 -3.68 7.38 -12.63
N PHE A 20 -3.06 7.08 -13.77
CA PHE A 20 -2.13 5.98 -13.95
C PHE A 20 -0.75 6.18 -13.28
N ALA A 21 -0.24 7.41 -13.20
CA ALA A 21 1.05 7.67 -12.54
C ALA A 21 0.95 7.51 -11.02
N GLY A 22 -0.16 7.97 -10.43
CA GLY A 22 -0.47 7.76 -9.02
C GLY A 22 -0.64 6.27 -8.71
N LYS A 23 -1.46 5.56 -9.49
CA LYS A 23 -1.74 4.13 -9.26
C LYS A 23 -0.47 3.28 -9.20
N LYS A 24 0.46 3.45 -10.15
CA LYS A 24 1.71 2.68 -10.15
C LYS A 24 2.51 2.91 -8.87
N ALA A 25 2.69 4.18 -8.46
CA ALA A 25 3.41 4.51 -7.23
C ALA A 25 2.72 3.94 -5.98
N GLU A 26 1.38 3.98 -5.91
CA GLU A 26 0.63 3.35 -4.82
C GLU A 26 0.83 1.83 -4.77
N CYS A 27 0.85 1.17 -5.94
CA CYS A 27 1.09 -0.27 -6.05
C CYS A 27 2.52 -0.64 -5.64
N GLU A 28 3.51 0.16 -6.00
CA GLU A 28 4.92 -0.05 -5.61
C GLU A 28 5.10 0.02 -4.10
N LEU A 29 4.45 0.98 -3.44
CA LEU A 29 4.49 1.09 -1.97
C LEU A 29 3.86 -0.13 -1.28
N GLN A 30 2.70 -0.60 -1.76
CA GLN A 30 2.07 -1.79 -1.19
C GLN A 30 2.86 -3.07 -1.48
N ALA A 31 3.46 -3.18 -2.67
CA ALA A 31 4.35 -4.27 -3.02
C ALA A 31 5.59 -4.32 -2.13
N ALA A 32 6.16 -3.15 -1.77
CA ALA A 32 7.28 -3.07 -0.83
C ALA A 32 6.91 -3.63 0.56
N ILE A 33 5.70 -3.35 1.06
CA ILE A 33 5.17 -3.92 2.30
C ILE A 33 5.07 -5.44 2.19
N VAL A 34 4.55 -5.97 1.08
CA VAL A 34 4.45 -7.41 0.83
C VAL A 34 5.84 -8.07 0.82
N THR A 35 6.79 -7.49 0.10
CA THR A 35 8.19 -7.96 0.06
C THR A 35 8.77 -7.99 1.46
N ARG A 36 8.64 -6.91 2.21
CA ARG A 36 9.18 -6.80 3.57
C ARG A 36 8.58 -7.82 4.52
N ALA A 37 7.26 -8.03 4.46
CA ALA A 37 6.59 -9.07 5.24
C ALA A 37 7.08 -10.48 4.88
N ALA A 38 7.32 -10.75 3.60
CA ALA A 38 7.82 -12.03 3.11
C ALA A 38 9.26 -12.29 3.57
N GLU A 39 10.14 -11.28 3.53
CA GLU A 39 11.49 -11.34 4.08
C GLU A 39 11.48 -11.71 5.56
N LEU A 40 10.71 -10.99 6.38
CA LEU A 40 10.60 -11.25 7.82
C LEU A 40 10.10 -12.68 8.10
N ARG A 41 9.17 -13.20 7.28
CA ARG A 41 8.70 -14.58 7.39
C ARG A 41 9.80 -15.58 7.02
N MET A 42 10.58 -15.29 5.97
CA MET A 42 11.71 -16.12 5.55
C MET A 42 12.84 -16.12 6.59
N GLU A 43 13.05 -15.00 7.28
CA GLU A 43 13.92 -14.85 8.46
C GLU A 43 13.38 -15.53 9.74
N ARG A 44 12.24 -16.23 9.64
CA ARG A 44 11.61 -16.95 10.76
C ARG A 44 11.13 -16.02 11.88
N LYS A 45 10.87 -14.74 11.61
CA LYS A 45 10.15 -13.88 12.54
C LYS A 45 8.70 -14.37 12.62
N SER A 46 8.10 -14.30 13.81
CA SER A 46 6.68 -14.55 13.99
C SER A 46 5.85 -13.41 13.39
N GLU A 47 4.63 -13.71 12.95
CA GLU A 47 3.69 -12.71 12.41
C GLU A 47 3.56 -11.47 13.32
N LYS A 48 3.29 -11.67 14.61
CA LYS A 48 3.22 -10.60 15.62
C LYS A 48 4.47 -9.70 15.64
N LYS A 49 5.65 -10.30 15.46
CA LYS A 49 6.93 -9.57 15.47
C LYS A 49 7.13 -8.81 14.16
N ALA A 50 6.71 -9.38 13.03
CA ALA A 50 6.74 -8.68 11.75
C ALA A 50 5.83 -7.46 11.76
N VAL A 51 4.59 -7.60 12.24
CA VAL A 51 3.69 -6.45 12.42
C VAL A 51 4.34 -5.37 13.30
N ALA A 52 4.87 -5.74 14.46
CA ALA A 52 5.49 -4.77 15.37
C ALA A 52 6.71 -4.05 14.76
N ILE A 53 7.53 -4.73 13.97
CA ILE A 53 8.66 -4.13 13.25
C ILE A 53 8.14 -3.16 12.19
N MET A 54 7.19 -3.60 11.36
CA MET A 54 6.70 -2.84 10.21
C MET A 54 5.79 -1.66 10.62
N THR A 55 5.23 -1.67 11.83
CA THR A 55 4.45 -0.55 12.37
C THR A 55 5.22 0.30 13.38
N SER A 56 6.54 0.10 13.54
CA SER A 56 7.34 0.91 14.48
C SER A 56 7.51 2.36 14.03
N GLY A 57 7.31 2.64 12.74
CA GLY A 57 7.64 3.92 12.10
C GLY A 57 9.11 4.05 11.68
N GLU A 58 9.93 3.02 11.93
CA GLU A 58 11.35 2.98 11.54
C GLU A 58 11.59 2.17 10.26
N ASP A 59 10.61 1.38 9.81
CA ASP A 59 10.74 0.54 8.61
C ASP A 59 10.44 1.37 7.35
N GLU A 60 11.48 1.69 6.58
CA GLU A 60 11.40 2.48 5.35
C GLU A 60 10.50 1.85 4.27
N ALA A 61 10.23 0.55 4.35
CA ALA A 61 9.34 -0.12 3.41
C ALA A 61 7.85 0.25 3.62
N VAL A 62 7.51 0.87 4.76
CA VAL A 62 6.14 1.19 5.13
C VAL A 62 5.93 2.70 5.15
N ALA A 63 5.27 3.22 4.12
CA ALA A 63 4.78 4.60 4.16
C ALA A 63 3.70 4.74 5.25
N GLU A 64 3.73 5.84 6.00
CA GLU A 64 2.84 6.09 7.15
C GLU A 64 1.35 5.87 6.83
N LYS A 65 0.92 6.28 5.64
CA LYS A 65 -0.47 6.11 5.16
C LYS A 65 -0.94 4.65 5.11
N TYR A 66 -0.01 3.70 5.02
CA TYR A 66 -0.30 2.27 4.96
C TYR A 66 -0.09 1.54 6.29
N LEU A 67 0.33 2.22 7.36
CA LEU A 67 0.42 1.61 8.70
C LEU A 67 -0.86 0.87 9.12
N PRO A 68 -2.08 1.39 8.85
CA PRO A 68 -3.31 0.66 9.16
C PRO A 68 -3.51 -0.61 8.33
N ALA A 69 -2.92 -0.69 7.13
CA ALA A 69 -3.02 -1.83 6.23
C ALA A 69 -1.99 -2.93 6.53
N VAL A 70 -0.87 -2.59 7.17
CA VAL A 70 0.22 -3.54 7.48
C VAL A 70 -0.27 -4.82 8.15
N PRO A 71 -1.11 -4.80 9.20
CA PRO A 71 -1.56 -6.04 9.86
C PRO A 71 -2.27 -6.99 8.89
N HIS A 72 -3.09 -6.46 7.98
CA HIS A 72 -3.82 -7.26 7.00
C HIS A 72 -2.91 -7.83 5.91
N ILE A 73 -1.95 -7.04 5.44
CA ILE A 73 -0.97 -7.49 4.45
C ILE A 73 -0.08 -8.58 5.04
N VAL A 74 0.40 -8.39 6.28
CA VAL A 74 1.23 -9.36 6.99
C VAL A 74 0.45 -10.65 7.25
N ASP A 75 -0.80 -10.59 7.71
CA ASP A 75 -1.67 -11.76 7.88
C ASP A 75 -1.77 -12.57 6.58
N TRP A 76 -2.07 -11.91 5.45
CA TRP A 76 -2.14 -12.58 4.15
C TRP A 76 -0.80 -13.24 3.78
N VAL A 77 0.32 -12.54 3.94
CA VAL A 77 1.65 -13.11 3.67
C VAL A 77 1.95 -14.30 4.57
N TYR A 78 1.51 -14.32 5.82
CA TYR A 78 1.81 -15.38 6.78
C TYR A 78 0.91 -16.60 6.66
N ASN A 79 -0.38 -16.36 6.39
CA ASN A 79 -1.42 -17.39 6.48
C ASN A 79 -1.89 -17.88 5.11
N SER A 80 -1.78 -17.06 4.05
CA SER A 80 -2.23 -17.43 2.70
C SER A 80 -1.11 -17.90 1.77
N LEU A 81 0.12 -17.37 1.94
CA LEU A 81 1.23 -17.77 1.07
C LEU A 81 1.90 -19.06 1.54
N SER A 82 2.19 -19.96 0.60
CA SER A 82 3.06 -21.11 0.84
C SER A 82 4.54 -20.70 0.84
N ARG A 83 5.40 -21.53 1.44
CA ARG A 83 6.86 -21.33 1.39
C ARG A 83 7.43 -21.30 -0.03
N LYS A 84 6.77 -21.97 -0.99
CA LYS A 84 7.17 -21.90 -2.40
C LYS A 84 6.89 -20.52 -2.99
N GLN A 85 5.70 -19.97 -2.73
CA GLN A 85 5.31 -18.63 -3.20
C GLN A 85 6.18 -17.52 -2.59
N LEU A 86 6.57 -17.63 -1.32
CA LEU A 86 7.52 -16.68 -0.70
C LEU A 86 8.87 -16.59 -1.42
N LYS A 87 9.31 -17.67 -2.07
CA LYS A 87 10.57 -17.71 -2.84
C LYS A 87 10.43 -17.18 -4.26
N GLN A 88 9.20 -16.89 -4.71
CA GLN A 88 8.90 -16.45 -6.07
C GLN A 88 8.60 -14.94 -6.14
N ASP A 89 9.16 -14.17 -5.22
CA ASP A 89 8.96 -12.72 -5.13
C ASP A 89 7.46 -12.31 -5.08
N PRO A 90 6.82 -12.51 -3.91
CA PRO A 90 5.40 -12.19 -3.76
C PRO A 90 5.11 -10.69 -3.95
N GLY A 91 6.08 -9.81 -3.73
CA GLY A 91 5.92 -8.38 -3.95
C GLY A 91 5.84 -8.03 -5.44
N ALA A 92 6.70 -8.62 -6.28
CA ALA A 92 6.60 -8.45 -7.72
C ALA A 92 5.27 -8.98 -8.29
N ALA A 93 4.82 -10.14 -7.81
CA ALA A 93 3.52 -10.69 -8.20
C ALA A 93 2.34 -9.80 -7.77
N TYR A 94 2.43 -9.20 -6.57
CA TYR A 94 1.45 -8.23 -6.09
C TYR A 94 1.44 -6.97 -6.94
N LEU A 95 2.62 -6.43 -7.27
CA LEU A 95 2.77 -5.22 -8.09
C LEU A 95 2.13 -5.40 -9.46
N ASP A 96 2.44 -6.51 -10.15
CA ASP A 96 1.86 -6.81 -11.45
C ASP A 96 0.33 -6.90 -11.39
N THR A 97 -0.20 -7.60 -10.38
CA THR A 97 -1.65 -7.71 -10.16
C THR A 97 -2.29 -6.36 -9.87
N CYS A 98 -1.64 -5.50 -9.09
CA CYS A 98 -2.15 -4.18 -8.70
C CYS A 98 -2.16 -3.19 -9.88
N ILE A 99 -1.12 -3.20 -10.72
CA ILE A 99 -1.05 -2.32 -11.89
C ILE A 99 -2.12 -2.74 -12.91
N ASN A 100 -2.31 -4.05 -13.09
CA ASN A 100 -3.19 -4.62 -14.12
C ASN A 100 -4.67 -4.79 -13.70
N ASN A 101 -5.03 -4.54 -12.43
CA ASN A 101 -6.43 -4.43 -11.95
C ASN A 101 -6.89 -2.98 -11.94
#